data_AF-A0A2Z4EEV3-F1
#
_entry.id   AF-A0A2Z4EEV3-F1
#
_cell.length_a   1.000
_cell.length_b   1.000
_cell.length_c   1.000
_cell.angle_alpha   90.00
_cell.angle_beta   90.00
_cell.angle_gamma   90.00
#
_symmetry.space_group_name_H-M   'P 1'
#
loop_
_entity.id
_entity.type
_entity.pdbx_description
1 polymer ?
#
loop_
_entity_poly.entity_id
_entity_poly.type
_entity_poly.pdbx_seq_one_letter_code
_entity_poly.pdbx_strand_id
1 'polypeptide(L)'
;DAKKPEDWDEEMDGEWEPPMIPNPEYKGEWKPKQIENPDYKGAWIHPEIDNPEYTPDSNIYKFNNIGVLGLDLWQVKSGTIFDNFLITDDEKYAEEFGQE
;
A
#
# COMPACT_ATOMS: atom_id res chain seq x y z
N ASP A 1 -49.01 10.11 2.73
CA ASP A 1 -49.64 8.83 2.38
C ASP A 1 -49.00 8.26 1.12
N ALA A 2 -48.42 7.07 1.23
CA ALA A 2 -47.95 6.31 0.06
C ALA A 2 -49.16 5.64 -0.60
N LYS A 3 -49.22 5.66 -1.95
CA LYS A 3 -50.29 5.04 -2.74
C LYS A 3 -49.70 3.98 -3.66
N LYS A 4 -50.44 2.89 -3.86
CA LYS A 4 -50.10 1.82 -4.79
C LYS A 4 -50.03 2.38 -6.23
N PRO A 5 -49.00 2.04 -7.02
CA PRO A 5 -48.93 2.42 -8.44
C PRO A 5 -50.09 1.81 -9.24
N GLU A 6 -50.58 2.52 -10.26
CA GLU A 6 -51.69 2.05 -11.11
C GLU A 6 -51.30 0.84 -11.99
N ASP A 7 -50.01 0.69 -12.31
CA ASP A 7 -49.46 -0.41 -13.13
C ASP A 7 -48.93 -1.62 -12.30
N TRP A 8 -49.31 -1.77 -11.02
CA TRP A 8 -48.82 -2.88 -10.19
C TRP A 8 -49.68 -4.15 -10.35
N ASP A 9 -49.05 -5.26 -10.72
CA ASP A 9 -49.70 -6.56 -10.93
C ASP A 9 -49.45 -7.50 -9.74
N GLU A 10 -50.50 -7.79 -8.94
CA GLU A 10 -50.38 -8.63 -7.73
C GLU A 10 -50.09 -10.11 -8.04
N GLU A 11 -50.36 -10.59 -9.26
CA GLU A 11 -50.12 -11.98 -9.67
C GLU A 11 -48.66 -12.21 -10.07
N MET A 12 -48.00 -11.18 -10.63
CA MET A 12 -46.60 -11.24 -11.09
C MET A 12 -45.61 -10.62 -10.10
N ASP A 13 -45.99 -9.54 -9.39
CA ASP A 13 -45.13 -8.75 -8.50
C ASP A 13 -45.42 -8.99 -6.99
N GLY A 14 -46.51 -9.69 -6.65
CA GLY A 14 -46.93 -10.01 -5.28
C GLY A 14 -47.74 -8.90 -4.58
N GLU A 15 -48.10 -9.11 -3.31
CA GLU A 15 -48.84 -8.10 -2.51
C GLU A 15 -48.01 -6.83 -2.32
N TRP A 16 -48.60 -5.68 -2.63
CA TRP A 16 -47.92 -4.39 -2.51
C TRP A 16 -47.80 -3.96 -1.04
N GLU A 17 -46.57 -3.83 -0.55
CA GLU A 17 -46.30 -3.27 0.78
C GLU A 17 -45.94 -1.78 0.69
N PRO A 18 -46.56 -0.91 1.51
CA PRO A 18 -46.24 0.52 1.52
C PRO A 18 -44.81 0.76 2.05
N PRO A 19 -44.11 1.79 1.55
CA PRO A 19 -42.77 2.12 2.03
C PRO A 19 -42.82 2.52 3.52
N MET A 20 -41.95 1.90 4.31
CA MET A 20 -41.76 2.27 5.72
C MET A 20 -41.27 3.72 5.81
N ILE A 21 -41.95 4.54 6.59
CA ILE A 21 -41.55 5.93 6.83
C ILE A 21 -40.58 5.96 8.01
N PRO A 22 -39.41 6.63 7.90
CA PRO A 22 -38.50 6.77 9.04
C PRO A 22 -39.22 7.51 10.17
N ASN A 23 -39.20 6.93 11.37
CA ASN A 23 -39.83 7.53 12.55
C ASN A 23 -39.13 8.86 12.90
N PRO A 24 -39.83 10.01 12.86
CA PRO A 24 -39.23 11.31 13.12
C PRO A 24 -38.74 11.48 14.58
N GLU A 25 -39.26 10.70 15.52
CA GLU A 25 -38.83 10.68 16.92
C GLU A 25 -37.66 9.72 17.18
N TYR A 26 -37.17 9.02 16.16
CA TYR A 26 -36.04 8.10 16.30
C TYR A 26 -34.73 8.89 16.47
N LYS A 27 -34.24 8.93 17.71
CA LYS A 27 -33.01 9.65 18.09
C LYS A 27 -31.72 8.86 17.83
N GLY A 28 -31.81 7.77 17.06
CA GLY A 28 -30.72 6.82 16.86
C GLY A 28 -30.51 5.90 18.07
N GLU A 29 -29.65 4.90 17.92
CA GLU A 29 -29.18 4.12 19.05
C GLU A 29 -28.44 5.03 20.04
N TRP A 30 -28.83 4.98 21.31
CA TRP A 30 -28.15 5.73 22.36
C TRP A 30 -26.68 5.34 22.40
N LYS A 31 -25.78 6.31 22.24
CA LYS A 31 -24.34 6.12 22.40
C LYS A 31 -23.85 6.90 23.62
N PRO A 32 -23.18 6.26 24.59
CA PRO A 32 -22.58 6.96 25.71
C PRO A 32 -21.52 7.95 25.22
N LYS A 33 -21.26 9.00 25.99
CA LYS A 33 -20.13 9.90 25.75
C LYS A 33 -18.83 9.11 25.97
N GLN A 34 -17.97 9.08 24.97
CA GLN A 34 -16.62 8.53 25.12
C GLN A 34 -15.80 9.52 25.95
N ILE A 35 -15.25 9.05 27.05
CA ILE A 35 -14.37 9.82 27.94
C ILE A 35 -12.96 9.26 27.73
N GLU A 36 -11.98 10.14 27.57
CA GLU A 36 -10.57 9.74 27.50
C GLU A 36 -10.18 9.02 28.80
N ASN A 37 -9.62 7.82 28.68
CA ASN A 37 -9.22 7.04 29.85
C ASN A 37 -7.98 7.70 30.49
N PRO A 38 -8.09 8.23 31.74
CA PRO A 38 -6.96 8.85 32.42
C PRO A 38 -5.79 7.88 32.67
N ASP A 39 -6.07 6.57 32.69
CA ASP A 39 -5.08 5.51 32.89
C ASP A 39 -4.50 4.98 31.56
N TYR A 40 -4.81 5.62 30.42
CA TYR A 40 -4.26 5.22 29.13
C TYR A 40 -2.76 5.52 29.04
N LYS A 41 -1.95 4.47 28.99
CA LYS A 41 -0.47 4.56 28.94
C LYS A 41 0.09 4.61 27.51
N GLY A 42 -0.75 4.90 26.51
CA GLY A 42 -0.40 4.79 25.10
C GLY A 42 -0.59 3.37 24.56
N ALA A 43 -0.34 3.19 23.26
CA ALA A 43 -0.28 1.87 22.67
C ALA A 43 0.94 1.13 23.24
N TRP A 44 0.74 -0.07 23.76
CA TRP A 44 1.84 -0.89 24.23
C TRP A 44 2.80 -1.19 23.08
N ILE A 45 4.09 -0.95 23.30
CA ILE A 45 5.19 -1.29 22.38
C ILE A 45 6.01 -2.41 22.99
N HIS A 46 6.44 -3.36 22.15
CA HIS A 46 7.32 -4.44 22.62
C HIS A 46 8.71 -3.86 22.92
N PRO A 47 9.42 -4.35 23.95
CA PRO A 47 10.83 -4.01 24.16
C PRO A 47 11.67 -4.43 22.95
N GLU A 48 12.64 -3.62 22.59
CA GLU A 48 13.67 -4.02 21.64
C GLU A 48 14.63 -4.99 22.34
N ILE A 49 14.83 -6.16 21.73
CA ILE A 49 15.73 -7.22 22.22
C ILE A 49 16.76 -7.43 21.11
N ASP A 50 18.04 -7.49 21.50
CA ASP A 50 19.14 -7.74 20.56
C ASP A 50 18.90 -9.03 19.78
N ASN A 51 19.01 -8.96 18.45
CA ASN A 51 18.77 -10.09 17.58
C ASN A 51 19.95 -11.08 17.64
N PRO A 52 19.77 -12.31 18.16
CA PRO A 52 20.85 -13.30 18.21
C PRO A 52 21.32 -13.78 16.83
N GLU A 53 20.52 -13.58 15.77
CA GLU A 53 20.86 -13.95 14.40
C GLU A 53 21.65 -12.85 13.66
N TYR A 54 21.89 -11.69 14.28
CA TYR A 54 22.66 -10.63 13.65
C TYR A 54 24.15 -10.99 13.59
N THR A 55 24.71 -11.05 12.39
CA THR A 55 26.14 -11.20 12.17
C THR A 55 26.66 -10.14 11.20
N PRO A 56 27.65 -9.32 11.58
CA PRO A 56 28.28 -8.40 10.65
C PRO A 56 29.18 -9.18 9.68
N ASP A 57 29.00 -8.96 8.37
CA ASP A 57 29.86 -9.51 7.32
C ASP A 57 30.64 -8.38 6.64
N SER A 58 31.97 -8.43 6.73
CA SER A 58 32.86 -7.46 6.12
C SER A 58 33.07 -7.69 4.62
N ASN A 59 32.71 -8.85 4.08
CA ASN A 59 32.96 -9.24 2.69
C ASN A 59 31.73 -9.07 1.78
N ILE A 60 30.67 -8.40 2.24
CA ILE A 60 29.43 -8.19 1.45
C ILE A 60 29.71 -7.56 0.08
N TYR A 61 30.77 -6.75 -0.03
CA TYR A 61 31.18 -6.10 -1.29
C TYR A 61 31.89 -7.04 -2.28
N LYS A 62 32.35 -8.22 -1.84
CA LYS A 62 33.23 -9.09 -2.61
C LYS A 62 32.43 -10.13 -3.37
N PHE A 63 32.46 -10.03 -4.69
CA PHE A 63 31.96 -11.07 -5.59
C PHE A 63 33.10 -12.01 -6.00
N ASN A 64 32.79 -13.30 -6.21
CA ASN A 64 33.79 -14.29 -6.65
C ASN A 64 34.26 -14.05 -8.09
N ASN A 65 33.33 -13.69 -8.98
CA ASN A 65 33.60 -13.38 -10.38
C ASN A 65 32.41 -12.59 -10.97
N ILE A 66 32.69 -11.57 -11.79
CA ILE A 66 31.70 -10.84 -12.59
C ILE A 66 32.18 -10.90 -14.04
N GLY A 67 31.51 -11.71 -14.87
CA GLY A 67 31.91 -11.93 -16.27
C GLY A 67 30.85 -11.58 -17.30
N VAL A 68 29.64 -11.17 -16.87
CA VAL A 68 28.52 -10.88 -17.76
C VAL A 68 27.89 -9.56 -17.33
N LEU A 69 27.70 -8.67 -18.30
CA LEU A 69 26.86 -7.49 -18.19
C LEU A 69 25.55 -7.76 -18.96
N GLY A 70 24.42 -7.70 -18.25
CA GLY A 70 23.10 -7.90 -18.83
C GLY A 70 22.17 -6.73 -18.51
N LEU A 71 21.35 -6.34 -19.49
CA LEU A 71 20.35 -5.30 -19.34
C LEU A 71 18.96 -5.95 -19.41
N ASP A 72 18.29 -6.06 -18.27
CA ASP A 72 16.89 -6.48 -18.19
C ASP A 72 16.06 -5.32 -17.62
N LEU A 73 15.23 -4.73 -18.47
CA LEU A 73 14.52 -3.47 -18.19
C LEU A 73 13.10 -3.53 -18.75
N TRP A 74 12.15 -2.99 -17.98
CA TRP A 74 10.79 -2.73 -18.45
C TRP A 74 10.66 -1.30 -18.97
N GLN A 75 10.16 -1.12 -20.20
CA GLN A 75 9.88 0.21 -20.77
C GLN A 75 8.43 0.33 -21.26
N VAL A 76 7.79 1.45 -20.90
CA VAL A 76 6.45 1.82 -21.40
C VAL A 76 6.54 2.63 -22.71
N LYS A 77 7.57 3.47 -22.84
CA LYS A 77 7.85 4.27 -24.04
C LYS A 77 9.29 4.02 -24.47
N SER A 78 9.49 3.81 -25.78
CA SER A 78 10.81 3.62 -26.38
C SER A 78 11.54 4.95 -26.56
N GLY A 79 12.86 4.87 -26.78
CA GLY A 79 13.71 6.02 -27.11
C GLY A 79 14.99 6.14 -26.28
N THR A 80 15.18 5.29 -25.27
CA THR A 80 16.42 5.27 -24.49
C THR A 80 17.54 4.60 -25.27
N ILE A 81 18.70 5.25 -25.31
CA ILE A 81 19.93 4.73 -25.88
C ILE A 81 20.96 4.66 -24.75
N PHE A 82 21.59 3.50 -24.58
CA PHE A 82 22.70 3.31 -23.66
C PHE A 82 23.96 3.08 -24.47
N ASP A 83 25.06 3.73 -24.08
CA ASP A 83 26.38 3.58 -24.67
C ASP A 83 27.45 3.81 -23.59
N ASN A 84 28.72 3.57 -23.91
CA ASN A 84 29.89 3.84 -23.06
C ASN A 84 29.89 3.11 -21.71
N PHE A 85 29.56 1.81 -21.72
CA PHE A 85 29.67 0.97 -20.52
C PHE A 85 31.13 0.79 -20.11
N LEU A 86 31.51 1.34 -18.96
CA LEU A 86 32.83 1.18 -18.34
C LEU A 86 32.74 0.33 -17.06
N ILE A 87 33.63 -0.65 -16.92
CA ILE A 87 33.81 -1.45 -15.69
C ILE A 87 35.29 -1.37 -15.33
N THR A 88 35.61 -0.75 -14.20
CA THR A 88 36.99 -0.55 -13.72
C THR A 88 37.05 -0.56 -12.19
N ASP A 89 38.25 -0.76 -11.64
CA ASP A 89 38.58 -0.68 -10.22
C ASP A 89 39.28 0.63 -9.82
N ASP A 90 39.52 1.53 -10.79
CA ASP A 90 40.13 2.85 -10.57
C ASP A 90 39.08 3.97 -10.70
N GLU A 91 38.81 4.63 -9.58
CA GLU A 91 37.88 5.77 -9.48
C GLU A 91 38.31 6.95 -10.35
N LYS A 92 39.61 7.26 -10.41
CA LYS A 92 40.11 8.41 -11.17
C LYS A 92 39.98 8.18 -12.66
N TYR A 93 40.31 6.98 -13.11
CA TYR A 93 40.15 6.60 -14.50
C TYR A 93 38.68 6.61 -14.93
N ALA A 94 37.77 6.15 -14.06
CA ALA A 94 36.33 6.23 -14.32
C ALA A 94 35.85 7.68 -14.46
N GLU A 95 36.37 8.59 -13.63
CA GLU A 95 36.05 10.01 -13.70
C GLU A 95 36.59 10.66 -14.99
N GLU A 96 37.84 10.38 -15.35
CA GLU A 96 38.46 10.88 -16.59
C GLU A 96 37.70 10.40 -17.83
N PHE A 97 37.36 9.11 -17.92
CA PHE A 97 36.59 8.54 -19.03
C PHE A 97 35.16 9.11 -19.11
N GLY A 98 34.55 9.44 -17.97
CA GLY A 98 33.22 10.04 -17.94
C GLY A 98 33.19 11.52 -18.32
N GLN A 99 34.35 12.20 -18.30
CA GLN A 99 34.49 13.60 -18.67
C GLN A 99 34.98 13.82 -20.12
N GLU A 100 35.46 12.75 -20.77
CA GLU A 100 35.83 12.74 -22.20
C GLU A 100 34.60 12.84 -23.12
#